data_AF-A0A355FYS3-F1
#
_entry.id   AF-A0A355FYS3-F1
#
_cell.length_a   1.000
_cell.length_b   1.000
_cell.length_c   1.000
_cell.angle_alpha   90.00
_cell.angle_beta   90.00
_cell.angle_gamma   90.00
#
_symmetry.space_group_name_H-M   'P 1'
#
loop_
_entity.id
_entity.type
_entity.pdbx_description
1 polymer ?
#
loop_
_entity_poly.entity_id
_entity_poly.type
_entity_poly.pdbx_seq_one_letter_code
_entity_poly.pdbx_strand_id
1 'polypeptide(L)' 'MKKTTPKVAVVSSGADNRYGHPHGIVLERLSEAGVLVLRTDTDGDIEISVDERNLDIEVRRWWY' A
#
# COMPACT_ATOMS: atom_id res chain seq x y z
N MET A 1 -13.61 -18.11 1.98
CA MET A 1 -12.51 -17.12 2.08
C MET A 1 -12.61 -16.44 3.45
N LYS A 2 -11.49 -16.31 4.17
CA LYS A 2 -11.44 -15.64 5.48
C LYS A 2 -11.39 -14.12 5.24
N LYS A 3 -12.36 -13.37 5.78
CA LYS A 3 -12.36 -11.90 5.71
C LYS A 3 -11.33 -11.36 6.71
N THR A 4 -10.48 -10.46 6.25
CA THR A 4 -9.54 -9.72 7.09
C THR A 4 -9.98 -8.25 7.16
N THR A 5 -9.66 -7.58 8.26
CA THR A 5 -9.89 -6.14 8.46
C THR A 5 -8.52 -5.47 8.64
N PRO A 6 -7.74 -5.33 7.55
CA PRO A 6 -6.39 -4.77 7.64
C PRO A 6 -6.43 -3.29 7.99
N LYS A 7 -5.41 -2.81 8.71
CA LYS A 7 -5.18 -1.37 8.90
C LYS A 7 -4.43 -0.74 7.72
N VAL A 8 -3.62 -1.55 7.03
CA VAL A 8 -2.72 -1.13 5.95
C VAL A 8 -2.76 -2.15 4.82
N ALA A 9 -2.73 -1.68 3.57
CA ALA A 9 -2.58 -2.48 2.36
C ALA A 9 -1.40 -1.94 1.55
N VAL A 10 -0.42 -2.81 1.26
CA VAL A 10 0.72 -2.49 0.40
C VAL A 10 0.49 -3.08 -0.98
N VAL A 11 0.61 -2.25 -2.01
CA VAL A 11 0.51 -2.67 -3.41
C VAL A 11 1.87 -2.54 -4.08
N SER A 12 2.48 -3.68 -4.40
CA SER A 12 3.71 -3.70 -5.18
C SER A 12 3.38 -3.52 -6.66
N SER A 13 3.91 -2.48 -7.25
CA SER A 13 3.77 -2.12 -8.67
C SER A 13 5.01 -1.32 -9.13
N GLY A 14 5.41 -1.49 -10.38
CA GLY A 14 6.54 -0.75 -10.94
C GLY A 14 6.17 0.70 -11.29
N ALA A 15 7.12 1.62 -11.25
CA ALA A 15 6.90 3.06 -11.52
C ALA A 15 6.20 3.34 -12.87
N ASP A 16 6.49 2.54 -13.90
CA ASP A 16 5.82 2.57 -15.21
C ASP A 16 4.76 1.46 -15.34
N ASN A 17 3.87 1.30 -14.35
CA ASN A 17 2.88 0.21 -14.38
C ASN A 17 1.85 0.38 -15.52
N ARG A 18 2.19 -0.12 -16.71
CA ARG A 18 1.37 -0.10 -17.93
C ARG A 18 0.13 -1.00 -17.85
N TYR A 19 0.06 -1.88 -16.85
CA TYR A 19 -1.09 -2.77 -16.64
C TYR A 19 -2.27 -2.06 -15.98
N GLY A 20 -2.08 -0.83 -15.46
CA GLY A 20 -3.15 -0.09 -14.79
C GLY A 20 -3.53 -0.69 -13.44
N HIS A 21 -2.61 -1.42 -12.79
CA HIS A 21 -2.79 -1.92 -11.44
C HIS A 21 -2.31 -0.92 -10.38
N PRO A 22 -2.89 -0.94 -9.17
CA PRO A 22 -4.18 -1.56 -8.85
C PRO A 22 -5.33 -0.82 -9.57
N HIS A 23 -6.36 -1.57 -9.98
CA HIS A 23 -7.55 -0.95 -10.58
C HIS A 23 -8.24 0.00 -9.59
N GLY A 24 -8.82 1.10 -10.08
CA GLY A 24 -9.50 2.10 -9.26
C GLY A 24 -10.55 1.51 -8.30
N ILE A 25 -11.32 0.52 -8.73
CA ILE A 25 -12.32 -0.16 -7.88
C ILE A 25 -11.70 -0.87 -6.66
N VAL A 26 -10.45 -1.32 -6.76
CA VAL A 26 -9.74 -1.93 -5.63
C VAL A 26 -9.33 -0.85 -4.63
N LEU A 27 -8.83 0.29 -5.13
CA LEU A 27 -8.46 1.44 -4.30
C LEU A 27 -9.66 2.04 -3.59
N GLU A 28 -10.79 2.17 -4.29
CA GLU A 28 -12.05 2.68 -3.75
C GLU A 28 -12.54 1.81 -2.60
N ARG A 29 -12.59 0.48 -2.79
CA ARG A 29 -13.00 -0.45 -1.72
C ARG A 29 -12.09 -0.41 -0.49
N LEU A 30 -10.79 -0.26 -0.69
CA LEU A 30 -9.84 -0.13 0.42
C LEU A 30 -10.03 1.20 1.16
N SER A 31 -10.28 2.29 0.42
CA SER A 31 -10.58 3.60 0.98
C SER A 31 -11.88 3.60 1.77
N GLU A 32 -12.96 3.03 1.24
CA GLU A 32 -14.26 2.87 1.92
C GLU A 32 -14.14 2.02 3.20
N ALA A 33 -13.22 1.06 3.21
CA ALA A 33 -12.92 0.24 4.38
C ALA A 33 -12.01 0.92 5.41
N GLY A 34 -11.57 2.17 5.17
CA GLY A 34 -10.68 2.91 6.05
C GLY A 34 -9.26 2.36 6.10
N VAL A 35 -8.82 1.65 5.05
CA VAL A 35 -7.50 1.04 4.98
C VAL A 35 -6.50 2.05 4.42
N LEU A 36 -5.36 2.21 5.10
CA LEU A 36 -4.24 2.98 4.54
C LEU A 36 -3.64 2.20 3.36
N VAL A 37 -3.68 2.77 2.17
CA VAL A 37 -3.11 2.16 0.96
C VAL A 37 -1.75 2.80 0.65
N LEU A 38 -0.72 1.98 0.50
CA LEU A 38 0.63 2.37 0.10
C LEU A 38 1.00 1.65 -1.19
N ARG A 39 1.59 2.34 -2.16
CA ARG A 39 1.93 1.76 -3.46
C ARG A 39 3.36 2.09 -3.87
N THR A 40 4.12 1.06 -4.26
CA THR A 40 5.54 1.27 -4.63
C THR A 40 5.73 2.07 -5.91
N ASP A 41 4.72 2.13 -6.78
CA ASP A 41 4.76 2.89 -8.03
C ASP A 41 4.56 4.40 -7.84
N THR A 42 3.90 4.83 -6.76
CA THR A 42 3.63 6.26 -6.49
C THR A 42 4.36 6.80 -5.27
N ASP A 43 4.50 5.97 -4.24
CA ASP A 43 5.04 6.35 -2.93
C ASP A 43 6.55 6.05 -2.82
N GLY A 44 7.02 5.07 -3.61
CA GLY A 44 8.41 4.65 -3.66
C GLY A 44 8.71 3.46 -2.75
N ASP A 45 9.86 3.47 -2.09
CA ASP A 45 10.24 2.41 -1.18
C ASP A 45 9.38 2.46 0.09
N ILE A 46 8.82 1.32 0.48
CA ILE A 46 7.96 1.18 1.65
C ILE A 46 8.66 0.22 2.62
N GLU A 47 8.99 0.71 3.81
CA GLU A 47 9.53 -0.08 4.90
C GLU A 47 8.45 -0.21 5.99
N ILE A 48 8.17 -1.45 6.42
CA ILE A 48 7.26 -1.73 7.52
C ILE A 48 8.03 -2.47 8.59
N SER A 49 8.19 -1.81 9.74
CA SER A 49 8.81 -2.38 10.93
C SER A 49 7.73 -2.78 11.92
N VAL A 50 7.72 -4.06 12.31
CA VAL A 50 6.75 -4.61 13.25
C VAL A 50 7.49 -5.14 14.46
N ASP A 51 7.12 -4.64 15.64
CA ASP A 51 7.51 -5.21 16.92
C ASP A 51 6.28 -5.78 17.66
N GLU A 52 6.44 -6.20 18.92
CA GLU A 52 5.35 -6.81 19.70
C GLU A 52 4.12 -5.90 19.88
N ARG A 53 4.26 -4.58 19.76
CA ARG A 53 3.21 -3.58 20.07
C ARG A 53 3.05 -2.50 19.01
N ASN A 54 4.05 -2.29 18.17
CA ASN A 54 4.10 -1.18 17.23
C ASN A 54 4.20 -1.67 15.79
N LEU A 55 3.60 -0.88 14.92
CA LEU A 55 3.76 -0.97 13.48
C LEU A 55 4.22 0.42 13.03
N ASP A 56 5.47 0.51 12.58
CA ASP A 56 6.06 1.71 12.04
C ASP A 56 6.14 1.59 10.51
N ILE A 57 5.85 2.68 9.81
CA ILE A 57 5.82 2.74 8.36
C ILE A 57 6.68 3.91 7.93
N GLU A 58 7.72 3.62 7.16
CA GLU A 58 8.52 4.63 6.49
C GLU A 58 8.31 4.54 4.98
N VAL A 59 8.09 5.69 4.35
CA VAL A 59 7.98 5.81 2.90
C VAL A 59 9.11 6.68 2.41
N ARG A 60 9.95 6.15 1.54
CA ARG A 60 11.07 6.86 0.93
C ARG A 60 10.80 7.06 -0.55
N ARG A 61 10.60 8.32 -0.94
CA ARG A 61 10.42 8.67 -2.34
C ARG A 61 11.76 8.61 -3.06
N TRP A 62 11.76 8.01 -4.24
CA TRP A 62 12.93 8.01 -5.12
C TRP A 62 13.30 9.46 -5.45
N TRP A 63 14.53 9.85 -5.15
CA TRP A 63 15.08 11.13 -5.58
C TRP A 63 15.41 11.02 -7.08
N TYR A 64 14.67 11.76 -7.90
CA TYR A 64 15.01 12.05 -9.30
C TYR A 64 15.47 13.50 -9.41
#